data_AF-A0A3B4Y3J9-F1
#
_entry.id   AF-A0A3B4Y3J9-F1
#
_cell.length_a   1.000
_cell.length_b   1.000
_cell.length_c   1.000
_cell.angle_alpha   90.00
_cell.angle_beta   90.00
_cell.angle_gamma   90.00
#
_symmetry.space_group_name_H-M   'P 1'
#
loop_
_entity.id
_entity.type
_entity.pdbx_description
1 polymer ?
#
loop_
_entity_poly.entity_id
_entity_poly.type
_entity_poly.pdbx_seq_one_letter_code
_entity_poly.pdbx_strand_id
1 'polypeptide(L)'
;MALSTTTLLSVGFLLLLTQGTLTNKVSLPIRLTVENDLSNMTPESYSSSVVEGGVLLGALRRLQETQQDFKFIVKEDPDFGLFLESVNGVAGSEQEQTYWEILSESSGEYSRLDVGIGCYRPKPNEHIILRFSTWTQH
;
A
#
# COMPACT_ATOMS: atom_id res chain seq x y z
N MET A 1 -6.67 -35.79 -65.83
CA MET A 1 -6.66 -36.03 -64.37
C MET A 1 -5.45 -35.27 -63.82
N ALA A 2 -5.67 -34.08 -63.26
CA ALA A 2 -5.63 -33.78 -61.81
C ALA A 2 -4.19 -33.95 -61.25
N LEU A 3 -3.58 -33.05 -60.50
CA LEU A 3 -4.06 -31.92 -59.70
C LEU A 3 -2.84 -31.00 -59.43
N SER A 4 -3.08 -29.69 -59.40
CA SER A 4 -2.15 -28.66 -58.92
C SER A 4 -1.76 -28.91 -57.46
N THR A 5 -0.49 -28.73 -57.09
CA THR A 5 -0.09 -28.59 -55.68
C THR A 5 0.77 -27.33 -55.51
N THR A 6 0.11 -26.29 -55.00
CA THR A 6 0.77 -25.09 -54.47
C THR A 6 1.25 -25.41 -53.07
N THR A 7 2.56 -25.42 -52.84
CA THR A 7 3.13 -25.51 -51.49
C THR A 7 3.18 -24.12 -50.85
N LEU A 8 2.34 -23.92 -49.83
CA LEU A 8 2.32 -22.79 -48.92
C LEU A 8 2.40 -23.38 -47.50
N LEU A 9 3.48 -23.13 -46.75
CA LEU A 9 3.65 -23.32 -45.29
C LEU A 9 5.16 -23.19 -45.01
N SER A 10 5.68 -22.46 -44.03
CA SER A 10 5.12 -21.88 -42.82
C SER A 10 6.08 -20.81 -42.33
N VAL A 11 5.67 -19.54 -42.32
CA VAL A 11 6.31 -18.49 -41.51
C VAL A 11 5.46 -18.32 -40.25
N GLY A 12 5.35 -19.38 -39.45
CA GLY A 12 4.99 -19.29 -38.04
C GLY A 12 6.30 -19.23 -37.25
N PHE A 13 7.08 -18.17 -37.39
CA PHE A 13 7.01 -17.04 -36.46
C PHE A 13 6.93 -17.53 -35.01
N LEU A 14 8.04 -18.08 -34.49
CA LEU A 14 8.79 -17.56 -33.33
C LEU A 14 8.01 -16.90 -32.17
N LEU A 15 6.75 -17.29 -31.92
CA LEU A 15 5.93 -16.85 -30.76
C LEU A 15 6.14 -17.75 -29.53
N LEU A 16 7.18 -18.59 -29.53
CA LEU A 16 7.55 -19.42 -28.39
C LEU A 16 8.46 -18.71 -27.38
N LEU A 17 8.72 -17.41 -27.56
CA LEU A 17 9.50 -16.63 -26.61
C LEU A 17 8.58 -15.93 -25.61
N THR A 18 8.76 -16.36 -24.36
CA THR A 18 8.25 -15.80 -23.10
C THR A 18 6.76 -16.00 -22.82
N GLN A 19 6.37 -17.25 -22.55
CA GLN A 19 5.48 -17.44 -21.39
C GLN A 19 6.28 -17.02 -20.16
N GLY A 20 6.32 -15.72 -19.89
CA GLY A 20 6.76 -15.23 -18.60
C GLY A 20 5.91 -15.95 -17.57
N THR A 21 6.53 -16.82 -16.77
CA THR A 21 5.90 -17.39 -15.60
C THR A 21 5.33 -16.23 -14.80
N LEU A 22 4.01 -16.07 -14.82
CA LEU A 22 3.32 -15.26 -13.84
C LEU A 22 3.57 -15.94 -12.51
N THR A 23 4.71 -15.64 -11.86
CA THR A 23 4.92 -15.96 -10.46
C THR A 23 3.74 -15.37 -9.74
N ASN A 24 2.85 -16.24 -9.26
CA ASN A 24 1.66 -15.84 -8.54
C ASN A 24 2.16 -15.15 -7.27
N LYS A 25 2.12 -13.83 -7.26
CA LYS A 25 2.68 -13.02 -6.17
C LYS A 25 1.85 -13.33 -4.93
N VAL A 26 2.48 -13.95 -3.93
CA VAL A 26 1.82 -14.24 -2.65
C VAL A 26 1.38 -12.92 -2.05
N SER A 27 0.09 -12.81 -1.72
CA SER A 27 -0.49 -11.62 -1.10
C SER A 27 -0.74 -11.89 0.38
N LEU A 28 -0.20 -11.01 1.23
CA LEU A 28 -0.31 -11.07 2.68
C LEU A 28 -1.43 -10.11 3.11
N PRO A 29 -2.51 -10.59 3.74
CA PRO A 29 -3.57 -9.73 4.22
C PRO A 29 -3.08 -8.86 5.38
N ILE A 30 -3.59 -7.62 5.45
CA ILE A 30 -3.40 -6.72 6.59
C ILE A 30 -4.74 -6.05 6.94
N ARG A 31 -4.84 -5.58 8.17
CA ARG A 31 -5.92 -4.69 8.62
C ARG A 31 -5.38 -3.28 8.76
N LEU A 32 -6.17 -2.29 8.39
CA LEU A 32 -5.83 -0.88 8.56
C LEU A 32 -6.95 -0.18 9.32
N THR A 33 -6.62 0.56 10.37
CA THR A 33 -7.54 1.49 11.02
C THR A 33 -7.04 2.91 10.85
N VAL A 34 -7.93 3.83 10.51
CA VAL A 34 -7.70 5.27 10.50
C VAL A 34 -8.45 5.86 11.67
N GLU A 35 -7.73 6.54 12.56
CA GLU A 35 -8.30 7.19 13.74
C GLU A 35 -7.77 8.61 13.89
N ASN A 36 -8.56 9.44 14.56
CA ASN A 36 -8.21 10.84 14.78
C ASN A 36 -8.44 11.17 16.25
N ASP A 37 -7.36 11.15 17.04
CA ASP A 37 -7.38 11.39 18.49
C ASP A 37 -7.72 12.84 18.85
N LEU A 38 -7.69 13.74 17.87
CA LEU A 38 -8.02 15.16 18.04
C LEU A 38 -9.50 15.45 17.78
N SER A 39 -10.29 14.42 17.46
CA SER A 39 -11.71 14.53 17.16
C SER A 39 -12.49 13.36 17.78
N ASN A 40 -13.81 13.51 17.94
CA ASN A 40 -14.67 12.40 18.37
C ASN A 40 -15.18 11.56 17.17
N MET A 41 -14.39 11.47 16.09
CA MET A 41 -14.77 10.68 14.92
C MET A 41 -14.64 9.19 15.23
N THR A 42 -15.62 8.40 14.77
CA THR A 42 -15.53 6.94 14.82
C THR A 42 -14.37 6.47 13.94
N PRO A 43 -13.46 5.60 14.44
CA PRO A 43 -12.39 5.04 13.63
C PRO A 43 -12.93 4.29 12.41
N GLU A 44 -12.25 4.46 11.27
CA GLU A 44 -12.58 3.78 10.02
C GLU A 44 -11.67 2.57 9.85
N SER A 45 -12.23 1.43 9.44
CA SER A 45 -11.49 0.17 9.31
C SER A 45 -11.55 -0.38 7.89
N TYR A 46 -10.39 -0.77 7.38
CA TYR A 46 -10.20 -1.28 6.03
C TYR A 46 -9.44 -2.61 6.04
N SER A 47 -9.70 -3.42 5.03
CA SER A 47 -8.92 -4.63 4.75
C SER A 47 -8.12 -4.43 3.47
N SER A 48 -6.83 -4.71 3.52
CA SER A 48 -5.94 -4.62 2.36
C SER A 48 -4.98 -5.79 2.32
N SER A 49 -4.05 -5.74 1.39
CA SER A 49 -2.96 -6.69 1.32
C SER A 49 -1.69 -6.07 0.76
N VAL A 50 -0.58 -6.69 1.12
CA VAL A 50 0.75 -6.40 0.60
C VAL A 50 1.29 -7.66 -0.09
N VAL A 51 1.94 -7.50 -1.24
CA VAL A 51 2.68 -8.63 -1.83
C VAL A 51 3.81 -9.01 -0.88
N GLU A 52 4.14 -10.30 -0.78
CA GLU A 52 5.26 -10.79 0.02
C GLU A 52 6.56 -10.00 -0.28
N GLY A 53 7.20 -9.50 0.78
CA GLY A 53 8.38 -8.61 0.71
C GLY A 53 8.10 -7.15 0.33
N GLY A 54 6.86 -6.83 -0.03
CA GLY A 54 6.39 -5.47 -0.33
C GLY A 54 6.23 -4.60 0.92
N VAL A 55 6.03 -3.31 0.69
CA VAL A 55 5.94 -2.28 1.73
C VAL A 55 4.52 -1.77 1.95
N LEU A 56 4.26 -1.16 3.12
CA LEU A 56 2.96 -0.64 3.54
C LEU A 56 2.35 0.33 2.51
N LEU A 57 3.15 1.17 1.86
CA LEU A 57 2.72 2.05 0.78
C LEU A 57 1.95 1.30 -0.31
N GLY A 58 2.36 0.08 -0.64
CA GLY A 58 1.65 -0.74 -1.63
C GLY A 58 0.21 -1.06 -1.17
N ALA A 59 0.03 -1.38 0.11
CA ALA A 59 -1.29 -1.68 0.65
C ALA A 59 -2.20 -0.44 0.68
N LEU A 60 -1.63 0.74 1.00
CA LEU A 60 -2.37 2.01 0.96
C LEU A 60 -2.79 2.39 -0.47
N ARG A 61 -1.91 2.19 -1.46
CA ARG A 61 -2.24 2.42 -2.89
C ARG A 61 -3.41 1.54 -3.34
N ARG A 62 -3.40 0.25 -2.98
CA ARG A 62 -4.51 -0.66 -3.29
C ARG A 62 -5.83 -0.22 -2.65
N LEU A 63 -5.78 0.25 -1.40
CA LEU A 63 -6.98 0.80 -0.75
C LEU A 63 -7.48 2.02 -1.51
N GLN A 64 -6.61 2.97 -1.85
CA GLN A 64 -7.00 4.17 -2.57
C GLN A 64 -7.58 3.89 -3.96
N GLU A 65 -7.09 2.84 -4.63
CA GLU A 65 -7.59 2.36 -5.93
C GLU A 65 -8.94 1.65 -5.84
N THR A 66 -9.21 0.93 -4.74
CA THR A 66 -10.37 0.02 -4.62
C THR A 66 -11.48 0.52 -3.71
N GLN A 67 -11.17 1.41 -2.77
CA GLN A 67 -12.09 1.99 -1.80
C GLN A 67 -12.22 3.49 -2.09
N GLN A 68 -13.45 3.94 -2.40
CA GLN A 68 -13.67 5.33 -2.81
C GLN A 68 -13.44 6.32 -1.66
N ASP A 69 -13.79 5.90 -0.44
CA ASP A 69 -13.69 6.63 0.81
C ASP A 69 -12.27 6.66 1.40
N PHE A 70 -11.40 5.72 1.03
CA PHE A 70 -9.99 5.78 1.42
C PHE A 70 -9.17 6.68 0.47
N LYS A 71 -8.58 7.74 1.00
CA LYS A 71 -7.66 8.62 0.26
C LYS A 71 -6.46 8.96 1.12
N PHE A 72 -5.28 9.04 0.53
CA PHE A 72 -4.07 9.49 1.21
C PHE A 72 -3.17 10.28 0.27
N ILE A 73 -2.41 11.20 0.85
CA ILE A 73 -1.41 11.99 0.13
C ILE A 73 -0.06 11.77 0.81
N VAL A 74 0.98 11.66 -0.02
CA VAL A 74 2.36 11.61 0.43
C VAL A 74 3.12 12.81 -0.11
N LYS A 75 4.05 13.30 0.69
CA LYS A 75 5.05 14.26 0.28
C LYS A 75 6.42 13.57 0.23
N GLU A 76 7.24 13.91 -0.75
CA GLU A 76 8.63 13.48 -0.77
C GLU A 76 9.47 14.42 0.09
N ASP A 77 10.14 13.85 1.07
CA ASP A 77 11.10 14.50 1.95
C ASP A 77 12.52 14.10 1.50
N PRO A 78 13.45 15.05 1.34
CA PRO A 78 14.79 14.77 0.83
C PRO A 78 15.64 13.91 1.77
N ASP A 79 15.35 13.91 3.07
CA ASP A 79 16.14 13.22 4.08
C ASP A 79 15.49 11.88 4.49
N PHE A 80 14.16 11.81 4.48
CA PHE A 80 13.39 10.68 5.02
C PHE A 80 12.56 9.92 3.97
N GLY A 81 12.43 10.44 2.75
CA GLY A 81 11.64 9.83 1.67
C GLY A 81 10.15 10.13 1.78
N LEU A 82 9.30 9.12 1.57
CA LEU A 82 7.85 9.34 1.49
C LEU A 82 7.22 9.56 2.88
N PHE A 83 6.83 10.80 3.13
CA PHE A 83 6.11 11.24 4.32
C PHE A 83 4.60 11.17 4.10
N LEU A 84 3.85 10.60 5.05
CA LEU A 84 2.40 10.53 5.00
C LEU A 84 1.80 11.88 5.43
N GLU A 85 1.33 12.65 4.46
CA GLU A 85 0.89 14.03 4.66
C GLU A 85 -0.59 14.10 5.07
N SER A 86 -1.46 13.34 4.41
CA SER A 86 -2.88 13.31 4.74
C SER A 86 -3.52 11.94 4.55
N VAL A 87 -4.58 11.69 5.30
CA VAL A 87 -5.48 10.53 5.16
C VAL A 87 -6.92 11.03 5.28
N ASN A 88 -7.80 10.56 4.39
CA ASN A 88 -9.22 10.89 4.32
C ASN A 88 -9.53 12.40 4.41
N GLY A 89 -8.67 13.22 3.80
CA GLY A 89 -8.84 14.68 3.74
C GLY A 89 -8.33 15.45 4.97
N VAL A 90 -7.76 14.77 5.98
CA VAL A 90 -7.15 15.40 7.15
C VAL A 90 -5.63 15.40 6.99
N ALA A 91 -5.04 16.59 6.90
CA ALA A 91 -3.62 16.81 6.71
C ALA A 91 -2.90 17.16 8.02
N GLY A 92 -1.66 16.70 8.16
CA GLY A 92 -0.75 17.19 9.20
C GLY A 92 -0.39 18.66 8.99
N SER A 93 0.01 19.33 10.06
CA SER A 93 0.41 20.73 10.05
C SER A 93 1.54 20.97 11.04
N GLU A 94 2.64 21.54 10.55
CA GLU A 94 3.75 21.99 11.41
C GLU A 94 3.31 23.12 12.35
N GLN A 95 2.47 24.04 11.86
CA GLN A 95 1.97 25.16 12.65
C GLN A 95 1.07 24.68 13.80
N GLU A 96 0.21 23.71 13.53
CA GLU A 96 -0.73 23.15 14.52
C GLU A 96 -0.13 21.97 15.30
N GLN A 97 1.12 21.60 14.99
CA GLN A 97 1.83 20.46 15.57
C GLN A 97 1.08 19.14 15.43
N THR A 98 0.44 18.90 14.28
CA THR A 98 -0.34 17.68 13.99
C THR A 98 0.29 16.82 12.90
N TYR A 99 0.23 15.50 13.08
CA TYR A 99 0.81 14.53 12.15
C TYR A 99 0.04 13.20 12.14
N TRP A 100 0.37 12.37 11.15
CA TRP A 100 -0.06 10.98 11.10
C TRP A 100 1.00 10.08 11.73
N GLU A 101 0.70 9.57 12.92
CA GLU A 101 1.47 8.51 13.57
C GLU A 101 1.12 7.15 12.96
N ILE A 102 2.12 6.28 12.78
CA ILE A 102 1.95 4.94 12.23
C ILE A 102 2.25 3.94 13.33
N LEU A 103 1.25 3.14 13.69
CA LEU A 103 1.35 2.12 14.72
C LEU A 103 1.18 0.73 14.10
N SER A 104 1.86 -0.25 14.70
CA SER A 104 1.66 -1.67 14.46
C SER A 104 1.12 -2.33 15.71
N GLU A 105 0.13 -3.19 15.51
CA GLU A 105 -0.37 -4.13 16.51
C GLU A 105 -0.25 -5.56 15.95
N SER A 106 0.63 -6.37 16.56
CA SER A 106 0.90 -7.76 16.14
C SER A 106 0.52 -8.80 17.21
N SER A 107 0.09 -8.39 18.40
CA SER A 107 -0.17 -9.28 19.54
C SER A 107 -0.96 -8.64 20.68
N GLY A 108 -1.81 -7.65 20.39
CA GLY A 108 -2.51 -6.85 21.40
C GLY A 108 -1.69 -5.69 21.99
N GLU A 109 -0.40 -5.59 21.65
CA GLU A 109 0.44 -4.44 21.99
C GLU A 109 0.63 -3.53 20.78
N TYR A 110 0.44 -2.24 21.00
CA TYR A 110 0.69 -1.20 20.00
C TYR A 110 2.12 -0.72 20.10
N SER A 111 2.81 -0.67 18.97
CA SER A 111 4.15 -0.13 18.84
C SER A 111 4.18 0.92 17.75
N ARG A 112 4.83 2.07 18.02
CA ARG A 112 5.09 3.07 17.00
C ARG A 112 6.17 2.56 16.05
N LEU A 113 5.93 2.72 14.75
CA LEU A 113 6.93 2.38 13.75
C LEU A 113 8.05 3.42 13.74
N ASP A 114 9.28 2.94 13.58
CA ASP A 114 10.51 3.73 13.45
C ASP A 114 10.85 4.07 11.98
N VAL A 115 10.05 3.58 11.03
CA VAL A 115 10.20 3.82 9.59
C VAL A 115 8.87 4.20 8.94
N GLY A 116 8.94 4.95 7.85
CA GLY A 116 7.77 5.39 7.09
C GLY A 116 7.11 4.29 6.25
N ILE A 117 5.94 4.61 5.69
CA ILE A 117 5.13 3.71 4.86
C ILE A 117 5.86 3.18 3.62
N GLY A 118 6.88 3.91 3.13
CA GLY A 118 7.71 3.51 2.00
C GLY A 118 8.72 2.42 2.33
N CYS A 119 9.03 2.20 3.61
CA CYS A 119 10.07 1.27 4.07
C CYS A 119 9.49 0.10 4.88
N TYR A 120 8.41 0.35 5.63
CA TYR A 120 7.82 -0.68 6.50
C TYR A 120 7.29 -1.86 5.70
N ARG A 121 7.62 -3.08 6.12
CA ARG A 121 7.15 -4.34 5.53
C ARG A 121 6.19 -5.04 6.48
N PRO A 122 4.87 -4.98 6.23
CA PRO A 122 3.91 -5.63 7.12
C PRO A 122 4.05 -7.16 7.14
N LYS A 123 3.74 -7.74 8.29
CA LYS A 123 3.59 -9.18 8.52
C LYS A 123 2.18 -9.64 8.13
N PRO A 124 1.97 -10.94 7.87
CA PRO A 124 0.65 -11.47 7.61
C PRO A 124 -0.32 -11.22 8.78
N ASN A 125 -1.52 -10.73 8.45
CA ASN A 125 -2.59 -10.39 9.39
C ASN A 125 -2.27 -9.27 10.39
N GLU A 126 -1.18 -8.54 10.16
CA GLU A 126 -0.81 -7.41 10.99
C GLU A 126 -1.89 -6.32 10.95
N HIS A 127 -2.12 -5.68 12.09
CA HIS A 127 -2.99 -4.52 12.19
C HIS A 127 -2.14 -3.26 12.21
N ILE A 128 -2.36 -2.41 11.22
CA ILE A 128 -1.72 -1.10 11.09
C ILE A 128 -2.73 -0.03 11.46
N ILE A 129 -2.30 0.96 12.23
CA ILE A 129 -3.13 2.09 12.63
C ILE A 129 -2.46 3.37 12.14
N LEU A 130 -3.22 4.19 11.42
CA LEU A 130 -2.87 5.55 11.06
C LEU A 130 -3.64 6.46 12.01
N ARG A 131 -2.92 7.05 12.96
CA ARG A 131 -3.50 7.88 14.02
C ARG A 131 -3.14 9.34 13.78
N PHE A 132 -4.14 10.19 13.61
CA PHE A 132 -3.93 11.64 13.61
C PHE A 132 -3.72 12.13 15.04
N SER A 133 -2.56 12.71 15.32
CA SER A 133 -2.14 13.08 16.67
C SER A 133 -1.34 14.38 16.67
N THR A 134 -0.97 14.86 17.87
CA THR A 134 -0.07 15.99 18.06
C THR A 134 1.30 15.55 18.59
N TRP A 135 2.34 16.34 18.33
CA TRP A 135 3.60 16.20 19.06
C TRP A 135 3.77 17.36 20.04
N THR A 136 4.23 17.06 21.25
CA THR A 136 4.71 18.09 22.18
C THR A 136 6.21 18.28 21.95
N GLN A 137 6.65 19.53 21.77
CA GLN A 137 8.08 19.85 21.88
C GLN A 137 8.46 19.77 23.36
N HIS A 138 9.35 18.84 23.70
CA HIS A 138 9.97 18.76 25.02
C HIS A 138 11.09 19.79 25.16
#